data_AF-A0A957CJ04-F1
#
_entry.id   AF-A0A957CJ04-F1
#
_cell.length_a   1.000
_cell.length_b   1.000
_cell.length_c   1.000
_cell.angle_alpha   90.00
_cell.angle_beta   90.00
_cell.angle_gamma   90.00
#
_symmetry.space_group_name_H-M   'P 1'
#
loop_
_entity.id
_entity.type
_entity.pdbx_description
1 polymer ?
#
loop_
_entity_poly.entity_id
_entity_poly.type
_entity_poly.pdbx_seq_one_letter_code
_entity_poly.pdbx_strand_id
1 'polypeptide(L)'
;ETAVLHMHGHSHLESRTMRYDGSRATLRGLFSALEQRIEIHDHVTGRREDVPIPLSGSGHGGGDFGIMRSFVHAVNGDETALTNARESLESHLMAFAAEESRLQHTVVDMSDFRQRAERSTALL
;
A
#
# COMPACT_ATOMS: atom_id res chain seq x y z
N GLU A 1 -13.19 9.62 2.26
CA GLU A 1 -12.31 8.64 2.92
C GLU A 1 -10.98 9.31 3.23
N THR A 2 -10.25 8.84 4.23
CA THR A 2 -8.96 9.41 4.62
C THR A 2 -7.95 8.27 4.75
N ALA A 3 -6.77 8.47 4.18
CA ALA A 3 -5.65 7.54 4.32
C ALA A 3 -4.46 8.29 4.94
N VAL A 4 -3.71 7.59 5.78
CA VAL A 4 -2.48 8.11 6.38
C VAL A 4 -1.39 7.08 6.16
N LEU A 5 -0.25 7.53 5.65
CA LEU A 5 0.93 6.69 5.44
C LEU A 5 2.06 7.17 6.34
N HIS A 6 2.62 6.25 7.11
CA HIS A 6 3.80 6.50 7.94
C HIS A 6 4.94 5.61 7.48
N MET A 7 6.13 6.21 7.31
CA MET A 7 7.36 5.49 6.99
C MET A 7 8.41 5.83 8.05
N HIS A 8 9.07 4.80 8.58
CA HIS A 8 10.20 4.94 9.50
C HIS A 8 11.41 4.21 8.92
N GLY A 9 12.45 4.94 8.52
CA GLY A 9 13.69 4.36 7.98
C GLY A 9 14.68 3.84 9.02
N HIS A 10 14.46 4.16 10.30
CA HIS A 10 15.39 3.84 11.41
C HIS A 10 14.67 3.12 12.58
N SER A 11 13.55 2.45 12.29
CA SER A 11 12.86 1.66 13.32
C SER A 11 13.75 0.52 13.81
N HIS A 12 13.74 0.27 15.12
CA HIS A 12 14.39 -0.92 15.70
C HIS A 12 13.67 -2.23 15.33
N LEU A 13 12.43 -2.13 14.84
CA LEU A 13 11.63 -3.26 14.37
C LEU A 13 11.20 -3.01 12.92
N GLU A 14 11.62 -3.88 12.02
CA GLU A 14 11.10 -3.96 10.66
C GLU A 14 9.72 -4.61 10.70
N SER A 15 8.72 -3.88 10.21
CA SER A 15 7.36 -4.39 10.09
C SER A 15 6.53 -3.50 9.17
N ARG A 16 5.46 -4.08 8.64
CA ARG A 16 4.35 -3.38 8.03
C ARG A 16 3.13 -3.53 8.92
N THR A 17 2.52 -2.41 9.30
CA THR A 17 1.23 -2.38 9.98
C THR A 17 0.19 -1.72 9.10
N MET A 18 -1.06 -2.18 9.20
CA MET A 18 -2.19 -1.63 8.47
C MET A 18 -3.38 -1.52 9.39
N ARG A 19 -4.20 -0.50 9.19
CA ARG A 19 -5.47 -0.34 9.91
C ARG A 19 -6.53 0.19 8.95
N TYR A 20 -7.65 -0.50 8.90
CA TYR A 20 -8.82 -0.12 8.12
C TYR A 20 -10.00 -0.02 9.08
N ASP A 21 -10.53 1.19 9.23
CA ASP A 21 -11.71 1.44 10.04
C ASP A 21 -12.93 1.58 9.14
N GLY A 22 -13.81 0.59 9.19
CA GLY A 22 -15.13 0.64 8.57
C GLY A 22 -16.21 0.96 9.62
N SER A 23 -17.45 1.16 9.16
CA SER A 23 -18.59 1.43 10.05
C SER A 23 -18.99 0.25 10.95
N ARG A 24 -18.58 -0.98 10.60
CA ARG A 24 -18.95 -2.21 11.30
C ARG A 24 -17.78 -2.85 12.04
N ALA A 25 -16.57 -2.65 11.57
CA ALA A 25 -15.40 -3.33 12.11
C ALA A 25 -14.13 -2.53 11.86
N THR A 26 -13.13 -2.80 12.69
CA THR A 26 -11.74 -2.39 12.47
C THR A 26 -10.92 -3.63 12.11
N LEU A 27 -10.22 -3.57 10.98
CA LEU A 27 -9.23 -4.57 10.58
C LEU A 27 -7.83 -4.02 10.86
N ARG A 28 -6.98 -4.82 11.49
CA ARG A 28 -5.56 -4.52 11.73
C ARG A 28 -4.69 -5.61 11.17
N GLY A 29 -3.70 -5.22 10.37
CA GLY A 29 -2.67 -6.11 9.88
C GLY A 29 -1.35 -5.84 10.59
N LEU A 30 -0.67 -6.90 11.01
CA LEU A 30 0.72 -6.86 11.49
C LEU A 30 1.51 -7.87 10.68
N PHE A 31 2.55 -7.40 10.01
CA PHE A 31 3.42 -8.22 9.18
C PHE A 31 4.87 -7.91 9.53
N SER A 32 5.53 -8.84 10.22
CA SER A 32 6.93 -8.75 10.59
C SER A 32 7.62 -10.09 10.33
N ALA A 33 8.94 -10.14 10.57
CA ALA A 33 9.69 -11.38 10.51
C ALA A 33 9.30 -12.40 11.60
N LEU A 34 8.68 -11.95 12.70
CA LEU A 34 8.39 -12.79 13.87
C LEU A 34 6.91 -13.15 14.00
N GLU A 35 6.03 -12.27 13.51
CA GLU A 35 4.58 -12.41 13.63
C GLU A 35 3.89 -11.85 12.39
N GLN A 36 2.95 -12.62 11.85
CA GLN A 36 2.04 -12.19 10.79
C GLN A 36 0.60 -12.55 11.18
N ARG A 37 -0.27 -11.55 11.27
CA ARG A 37 -1.69 -11.76 11.57
C ARG A 37 -2.58 -10.64 11.06
N ILE A 38 -3.84 -10.99 10.88
CA ILE A 38 -4.93 -10.04 10.72
C ILE A 38 -5.83 -10.16 11.95
N GLU A 39 -6.13 -9.02 12.57
CA GLU A 39 -7.09 -8.90 13.67
C GLU A 39 -8.33 -8.17 13.14
N ILE A 40 -9.51 -8.72 13.40
CA ILE A 40 -10.79 -8.09 13.05
C ILE A 40 -11.57 -7.88 14.36
N HIS A 41 -11.96 -6.64 14.60
CA HIS A 41 -12.78 -6.26 15.75
C HIS A 41 -14.14 -5.78 15.27
N ASP A 42 -15.19 -6.56 15.51
CA ASP A 42 -16.59 -6.19 15.19
C ASP A 42 -17.13 -5.23 16.26
N HIS A 43 -17.57 -4.04 15.83
CA HIS A 43 -17.97 -2.95 16.72
C HIS A 43 -19.32 -3.20 17.40
N VAL A 44 -20.18 -4.04 16.82
CA VAL A 44 -21.54 -4.28 17.30
C VAL A 44 -21.53 -5.35 18.38
N THR A 45 -20.82 -6.45 18.13
CA THR A 45 -20.75 -7.60 19.02
C THR A 45 -19.59 -7.52 20.00
N GLY A 46 -18.60 -6.66 19.74
CA GLY A 46 -17.33 -6.61 20.46
C GLY A 46 -16.41 -7.81 20.19
N ARG A 47 -16.82 -8.74 19.32
CA ARG A 47 -16.06 -9.95 19.02
C ARG A 47 -14.75 -9.59 18.32
N ARG A 48 -13.68 -10.24 18.77
CA ARG A 48 -12.38 -10.22 18.10
C ARG A 48 -12.13 -11.56 17.43
N GLU A 49 -11.64 -11.49 16.19
CA GLU A 49 -11.17 -12.62 15.41
C GLU A 49 -9.70 -12.38 15.05
N ASP A 50 -8.85 -13.34 15.34
CA ASP A 50 -7.45 -13.33 14.91
C ASP A 50 -7.27 -14.39 13.82
N VAL A 51 -6.78 -13.94 12.66
CA VAL A 51 -6.43 -14.79 11.52
C VAL A 51 -4.90 -14.85 11.45
N PRO A 52 -4.27 -15.92 11.98
CA PRO A 52 -2.82 -16.09 11.91
C PRO A 52 -2.40 -16.36 10.46
N ILE A 53 -1.31 -15.73 10.05
CA ILE A 53 -0.71 -15.95 8.73
C ILE A 53 0.60 -16.70 8.94
N PRO A 54 0.76 -17.90 8.37
CA PRO A 54 2.00 -18.66 8.51
C PRO A 54 3.20 -17.88 7.99
N LEU A 55 4.29 -17.86 8.77
CA LEU A 55 5.56 -17.33 8.28
C LEU A 55 6.06 -18.21 7.13
N SER A 56 6.24 -17.62 5.95
CA SER A 56 6.85 -18.33 4.83
C SER A 56 8.36 -18.41 5.02
N GLY A 57 8.98 -19.54 4.69
CA GLY A 57 10.45 -19.65 4.59
C GLY A 57 11.06 -18.92 3.38
N SER A 58 10.24 -18.28 2.56
CA SER A 58 10.65 -17.44 1.43
C SER A 58 10.98 -16.02 1.88
N GLY A 59 11.88 -15.35 1.16
CA GLY A 59 11.97 -13.89 1.22
C GLY A 59 10.61 -13.25 0.95
N HIS A 60 10.33 -12.16 1.67
CA HIS A 60 9.14 -11.31 1.50
C HIS A 60 7.76 -12.00 1.64
N GLY A 61 7.65 -13.05 2.46
CA GLY A 61 6.32 -13.63 2.76
C GLY A 61 5.69 -14.41 1.59
N GLY A 62 6.45 -14.68 0.52
CA GLY A 62 5.95 -15.31 -0.71
C GLY A 62 5.30 -14.35 -1.72
N GLY A 63 5.28 -13.04 -1.43
CA GLY A 63 4.71 -12.03 -2.33
C GLY A 63 5.38 -12.00 -3.71
N ASP A 64 6.71 -12.17 -3.75
CA ASP A 64 7.50 -12.17 -4.99
C ASP A 64 7.03 -13.25 -5.96
N PHE A 65 6.78 -14.47 -5.46
CA PHE A 65 6.24 -15.56 -6.28
C PHE A 65 4.85 -15.24 -6.82
N GLY A 66 4.01 -14.60 -6.02
CA GLY A 66 2.67 -14.16 -6.44
C GLY A 66 2.73 -13.13 -7.57
N ILE A 67 3.60 -12.12 -7.43
CA ILE A 67 3.81 -11.07 -8.44
C ILE A 67 4.35 -11.68 -9.74
N MET A 68 5.39 -12.51 -9.66
CA MET A 68 5.98 -13.14 -10.86
C MET A 68 5.00 -14.08 -11.56
N ARG A 69 4.20 -14.85 -10.81
CA ARG A 69 3.16 -15.69 -11.39
C ARG A 69 2.11 -14.87 -12.13
N SER A 70 1.60 -13.79 -11.51
CA SER A 70 0.62 -12.89 -12.13
C SER A 70 1.18 -12.23 -13.39
N PHE A 71 2.45 -11.81 -13.36
CA PHE A 71 3.13 -11.26 -14.54
C PHE A 71 3.18 -12.26 -15.71
N VAL A 72 3.58 -13.51 -15.46
CA VAL A 72 3.64 -14.55 -16.50
C VAL A 72 2.26 -14.83 -17.10
N HIS A 73 1.23 -14.97 -16.27
CA HIS A 73 -0.15 -15.16 -16.75
C HIS A 73 -0.63 -13.97 -17.59
N ALA A 74 -0.30 -12.74 -17.19
CA ALA A 74 -0.66 -11.55 -17.95
C ALA A 74 0.02 -11.49 -19.33
N VAL A 75 1.30 -11.84 -19.42
CA VAL A 75 2.04 -11.87 -20.69
C VAL A 75 1.56 -13.00 -21.61
N ASN A 76 1.15 -14.14 -21.03
CA ASN A 76 0.58 -15.25 -21.79
C ASN A 76 -0.87 -15.01 -22.25
N GLY A 77 -1.53 -13.99 -21.71
CA GLY A 77 -2.95 -13.71 -21.98
C GLY A 77 -3.92 -14.58 -21.18
N ASP A 78 -3.45 -15.29 -20.16
CA ASP A 78 -4.27 -16.12 -19.27
C ASP A 78 -5.09 -15.24 -18.31
N GLU A 79 -4.54 -14.10 -17.88
CA GLU A 79 -5.15 -13.17 -16.94
C GLU A 79 -4.91 -11.71 -17.37
N THR A 80 -5.76 -10.79 -16.93
CA THR A 80 -5.49 -9.35 -17.09
C THR A 80 -4.61 -8.86 -15.96
N ALA A 81 -3.57 -8.07 -16.27
CA ALA A 81 -2.73 -7.43 -15.25
C ALA A 81 -3.58 -6.61 -14.27
N LEU A 82 -3.35 -6.80 -12.97
CA LEU A 82 -4.08 -6.11 -11.90
C LEU A 82 -3.84 -4.59 -11.89
N THR A 83 -2.63 -4.18 -12.28
CA THR A 83 -2.28 -2.77 -12.40
C THR A 83 -1.56 -2.50 -13.72
N ASN A 84 -1.84 -1.36 -14.32
CA ASN A 84 -1.11 -0.85 -15.47
C ASN A 84 -0.07 0.21 -15.06
N ALA A 85 0.73 0.66 -16.02
CA ALA A 85 1.78 1.65 -15.78
C ALA A 85 1.24 3.00 -15.26
N ARG A 86 0.06 3.42 -15.72
CA ARG A 86 -0.56 4.68 -15.30
C ARG A 86 -1.08 4.60 -13.86
N GLU A 87 -1.67 3.47 -13.47
CA GLU A 87 -2.06 3.22 -12.08
C GLU A 87 -0.83 3.15 -11.16
N SER A 88 0.27 2.58 -11.65
CA SER A 88 1.52 2.48 -10.89
C SER A 88 2.22 3.85 -10.72
N LEU A 89 2.03 4.76 -11.67
CA LEU A 89 2.56 6.13 -11.61
C LEU A 89 1.96 6.94 -10.45
N GLU A 90 0.70 6.69 -10.09
CA GLU A 90 -0.01 7.45 -9.06
C GLU A 90 0.70 7.42 -7.70
N SER A 91 1.25 6.28 -7.30
CA SER A 91 2.00 6.17 -6.03
C SER A 91 3.28 7.00 -6.02
N HIS A 92 3.94 7.13 -7.18
CA HIS A 92 5.14 7.97 -7.34
C HIS A 92 4.78 9.45 -7.27
N LEU A 93 3.70 9.86 -7.95
CA LEU A 93 3.20 11.23 -7.88
C LEU A 93 2.81 11.62 -6.45
N MET A 94 2.17 10.71 -5.69
CA MET A 94 1.90 10.94 -4.27
C MET A 94 3.17 11.17 -3.46
N ALA A 95 4.24 10.40 -3.70
CA ALA A 95 5.51 10.58 -3.00
C ALA A 95 6.15 11.95 -3.30
N PHE A 96 6.15 12.38 -4.56
CA PHE A 96 6.66 13.70 -4.93
C PHE A 96 5.79 14.84 -4.40
N ALA A 97 4.46 14.69 -4.43
CA ALA A 97 3.54 15.67 -3.85
C ALA A 97 3.72 15.79 -2.33
N ALA A 98 3.96 14.67 -1.63
CA ALA A 98 4.27 14.69 -0.20
C ALA A 98 5.58 15.43 0.09
N GLU A 99 6.60 15.28 -0.77
CA GLU A 99 7.85 16.04 -0.64
C GLU A 99 7.67 17.54 -0.93
N GLU A 100 6.89 17.89 -1.96
CA GLU A 100 6.52 19.28 -2.23
C GLU A 100 5.78 19.89 -1.03
N SER A 101 4.82 19.17 -0.46
CA SER A 101 4.09 19.55 0.76
C SER A 101 5.04 19.77 1.94
N ARG A 102 6.02 18.87 2.15
CA ARG A 102 7.02 18.98 3.23
C ARG A 102 7.89 20.23 3.10
N LEU A 103 8.31 20.56 1.88
CA LEU A 103 9.18 21.72 1.60
C LEU A 103 8.42 23.05 1.65
N GLN A 104 7.17 23.07 1.18
CA GLN A 104 6.36 24.29 1.07
C GLN A 104 5.43 24.51 2.26
N HIS A 105 5.35 23.55 3.19
CA HIS A 105 4.47 23.58 4.35
C HIS A 105 3.00 23.84 3.99
N THR A 106 2.53 23.24 2.89
CA THR A 106 1.18 23.42 2.37
C THR A 106 0.49 22.10 2.05
N VAL A 107 -0.83 22.12 1.95
CA VAL A 107 -1.60 21.00 1.40
C VAL A 107 -1.51 21.05 -0.13
N VAL A 108 -1.17 19.92 -0.75
CA VAL A 108 -1.09 19.78 -2.21
C VAL A 108 -2.38 19.17 -2.75
N ASP A 109 -3.02 19.86 -3.69
CA ASP A 109 -4.09 19.26 -4.49
C ASP A 109 -3.49 18.33 -5.55
N MET A 110 -3.89 17.06 -5.50
CA MET A 110 -3.33 16.03 -6.38
C MET A 110 -3.78 16.18 -7.83
N SER A 111 -4.95 16.76 -8.10
CA SER A 111 -5.42 16.99 -9.47
C SER A 111 -4.57 18.06 -10.15
N ASP A 112 -4.23 19.13 -9.41
CA ASP A 112 -3.34 20.18 -9.89
C ASP A 112 -1.89 19.69 -10.03
N PHE A 113 -1.40 18.89 -9.06
CA PHE A 113 -0.06 18.31 -9.12
C PHE A 113 0.13 17.42 -10.35
N ARG A 114 -0.84 16.53 -10.65
CA ARG A 114 -0.82 15.68 -11.86
C ARG A 114 -0.71 16.50 -13.15
N GLN A 115 -1.56 17.51 -13.31
CA GLN A 115 -1.55 18.36 -14.52
C GLN A 115 -0.23 19.12 -14.69
N ARG A 116 0.39 19.57 -13.59
CA ARG A 116 1.72 20.18 -13.64
C ARG A 116 2.80 19.18 -14.05
N ALA A 117 2.80 17.98 -13.47
CA ALA A 117 3.75 16.93 -13.79
C ALA A 117 3.66 16.53 -15.29
N GLU A 118 2.46 16.31 -15.82
CA GLU A 118 2.24 15.97 -17.23
C GLU A 118 2.68 17.08 -18.19
N ARG A 119 2.40 18.35 -17.87
CA ARG A 119 2.85 19.48 -18.70
C ARG A 119 4.37 19.60 -18.71
N SER A 120 5.03 19.33 -17.59
CA SER A 120 6.49 19.44 -17.48
C SER A 120 7.22 18.42 -18.35
N THR A 121 6.65 17.23 -18.53
CA THR A 121 7.22 16.17 -19.38
C THR A 121 6.86 16.35 -20.85
N ALA A 122 5.74 17.00 -21.18
CA ALA A 122 5.35 17.29 -22.56
C ALA A 122 6.20 18.40 -23.22
N LEU A 123 6.98 19.14 -22.44
CA LEU A 123 7.87 20.21 -22.89
C LEU A 123 9.34 19.75 -23.06
N LEU A 124 9.62 18.47 -22.79
CA LEU A 124 10.89 17.79 -23.07
C LEU A 124 10.82 17.08 -24.43
#